data_AF-A0A8S0X5H7-F1
#
_entry.id   AF-A0A8S0X5H7-F1
#
_cell.length_a   1.000
_cell.length_b   1.000
_cell.length_c   1.000
_cell.angle_alpha   90.00
_cell.angle_beta   90.00
_cell.angle_gamma   90.00
#
_symmetry.space_group_name_H-M   'P 1'
#
loop_
_entity.id
_entity.type
_entity.pdbx_description
1 polymer ?
#
loop_
_entity_poly.entity_id
_entity_poly.type
_entity_poly.pdbx_seq_one_letter_code
_entity_poly.pdbx_strand_id
1 'polypeptide(L)'
;MSTTTLAGNSSETKSSTSCTINISLPTKPNFLELWDELGIPHDEEKQLFGPSLPILGYHVDANAMTVKVPDEKKAKVVELLRSNAHAGKPYTVNELQSVAGSVGSALSLYPHLRPGLRVLFDEMAAQEGGTTKLRVTKPVARSLSSLADFLEHAPPVPIRHQKEKVRGIGARTK
;
A
#
# COMPACT_ATOMS: atom_id res chain seq x y z
N MET A 1 -30.73 75.43 8.99
CA MET A 1 -30.98 74.07 9.54
C MET A 1 -29.77 73.22 9.13
N SER A 2 -28.70 73.32 9.91
CA SER A 2 -28.25 72.30 10.90
C SER A 2 -27.34 71.28 10.21
N THR A 3 -26.02 71.52 10.19
CA THR A 3 -24.96 71.01 11.11
C THR A 3 -24.54 69.57 10.82
N THR A 4 -23.37 69.34 10.20
CA THR A 4 -22.02 69.08 10.79
C THR A 4 -21.86 67.68 11.40
N THR A 5 -20.81 66.93 11.01
CA THR A 5 -19.73 66.40 11.90
C THR A 5 -19.17 65.02 11.51
N LEU A 6 -17.90 65.05 11.09
CA LEU A 6 -16.72 64.21 11.41
C LEU A 6 -16.80 62.70 11.71
N ALA A 7 -15.96 61.98 10.95
CA ALA A 7 -14.83 61.14 11.37
C ALA A 7 -14.93 60.20 12.59
N GLY A 8 -14.46 58.97 12.37
CA GLY A 8 -13.39 58.39 13.19
C GLY A 8 -13.74 57.25 14.15
N ASN A 9 -13.13 56.10 13.84
CA ASN A 9 -12.57 55.09 14.75
C ASN A 9 -13.45 54.20 15.65
N SER A 10 -13.20 52.89 15.43
CA SER A 10 -12.84 51.89 16.44
C SER A 10 -13.84 51.56 17.55
N SER A 11 -14.39 50.35 17.49
CA SER A 11 -14.27 49.40 18.60
C SER A 11 -14.79 48.03 18.21
N GLU A 12 -13.87 47.06 18.23
CA GLU A 12 -14.16 45.64 18.33
C GLU A 12 -15.12 45.38 19.50
N THR A 13 -16.21 44.66 19.25
CA THR A 13 -16.89 43.90 20.29
C THR A 13 -17.07 42.48 19.80
N LYS A 14 -16.13 41.60 20.20
CA LYS A 14 -16.24 40.15 20.02
C LYS A 14 -17.39 39.64 20.89
N SER A 15 -18.58 39.48 20.29
CA SER A 15 -19.65 38.72 20.91
C SER A 15 -19.38 37.23 20.71
N SER A 16 -18.78 36.63 21.74
CA SER A 16 -18.60 35.20 21.88
C SER A 16 -19.97 34.52 21.87
N THR A 17 -20.37 34.02 20.70
CA THR A 17 -21.55 33.16 20.59
C THR A 17 -21.04 31.73 20.54
N SER A 18 -21.01 31.11 21.72
CA SER A 18 -20.80 29.68 21.90
C SER A 18 -21.80 28.93 21.03
N CYS A 19 -21.35 28.43 19.88
CA CYS A 19 -22.12 27.53 19.05
C CYS A 19 -22.20 26.18 19.76
N THR A 20 -23.27 25.99 20.52
CA THR A 20 -23.69 24.69 21.02
C THR A 20 -24.04 23.84 19.80
N ILE A 21 -23.14 22.95 19.38
CA ILE A 21 -23.44 21.99 18.30
C ILE A 21 -24.47 21.02 18.85
N ASN A 22 -25.73 21.22 18.46
CA ASN A 22 -26.82 20.30 18.72
C ASN A 22 -26.65 19.12 17.75
N ILE A 23 -25.98 18.06 18.21
CA ILE A 23 -25.79 16.84 17.39
C ILE A 23 -27.10 16.04 17.45
N SER A 24 -28.10 16.44 16.66
CA SER A 24 -29.14 15.52 16.23
C SER A 24 -28.57 14.72 15.08
N LEU A 25 -28.13 13.48 15.33
CA LEU A 25 -27.69 12.56 14.27
C LEU A 25 -28.91 12.25 13.37
N PRO A 26 -28.93 12.69 12.10
CA PRO A 26 -29.96 12.25 11.19
C PRO A 26 -29.80 10.75 10.92
N THR A 27 -30.91 10.07 10.68
CA THR A 27 -31.00 8.71 10.15
C THR A 27 -30.09 8.59 8.92
N LYS A 28 -28.89 8.01 9.12
CA LYS A 28 -27.78 7.81 8.17
C LYS A 28 -27.97 8.44 6.76
N PRO A 29 -27.58 9.72 6.55
CA PRO A 29 -27.37 10.22 5.19
C PRO A 29 -26.32 9.36 4.48
N ASN A 30 -26.43 9.24 3.16
CA ASN A 30 -25.40 8.58 2.37
C ASN A 30 -24.08 9.33 2.61
N PHE A 31 -22.97 8.61 2.83
CA PHE A 31 -21.68 9.22 3.15
C PHE A 31 -21.22 10.24 2.09
N LEU A 32 -21.62 10.01 0.83
CA LEU A 32 -21.36 10.92 -0.28
C LEU A 32 -22.17 12.21 -0.19
N GLU A 33 -23.44 12.15 0.23
CA GLU A 33 -24.28 13.34 0.44
C GLU A 33 -23.69 14.22 1.56
N LEU A 34 -23.16 13.60 2.62
CA LEU A 34 -22.45 14.32 3.67
C LEU A 34 -21.17 14.98 3.15
N TRP A 35 -20.46 14.34 2.22
CA TRP A 35 -19.29 14.93 1.59
C TRP A 35 -19.65 16.11 0.71
N ASP A 36 -20.78 16.06 0.00
CA ASP A 36 -21.31 17.20 -0.76
C ASP A 36 -21.65 18.37 0.16
N GLU A 37 -22.32 18.12 1.29
CA GLU A 37 -22.62 19.13 2.30
C GLU A 37 -21.36 19.77 2.89
N LEU A 38 -20.30 18.99 3.08
CA LEU A 38 -19.01 19.45 3.59
C LEU A 38 -18.11 20.07 2.50
N GLY A 39 -18.50 20.02 1.23
CA GLY A 39 -17.70 20.50 0.10
C GLY A 39 -16.41 19.68 -0.12
N ILE A 40 -16.40 18.40 0.28
CA ILE A 40 -15.27 17.50 0.04
C ILE A 40 -15.39 16.97 -1.39
N PRO A 41 -14.45 17.32 -2.30
CA PRO A 41 -14.53 16.87 -3.67
C PRO A 41 -14.38 15.36 -3.73
N HIS A 42 -15.32 14.72 -4.39
CA HIS A 42 -15.27 13.29 -4.68
C HIS A 42 -15.56 13.06 -6.15
N ASP A 43 -15.05 11.96 -6.67
CA ASP A 43 -15.03 11.65 -8.09
C ASP A 43 -15.75 10.32 -8.31
N GLU A 44 -16.85 10.34 -9.05
CA GLU A 44 -17.68 9.16 -9.33
C GLU A 44 -16.87 8.06 -10.02
N GLU A 45 -15.89 8.42 -10.87
CA GLU A 45 -15.05 7.46 -11.59
C GLU A 45 -14.16 6.62 -10.64
N LYS A 46 -13.90 7.12 -9.43
CA LYS A 46 -13.12 6.43 -8.39
C LYS A 46 -13.98 5.61 -7.43
N GLN A 47 -15.30 5.73 -7.52
CA GLN A 47 -16.26 5.01 -6.67
C GLN A 47 -16.57 3.62 -7.23
N LEU A 48 -15.60 2.73 -7.12
CA LEU A 48 -15.76 1.35 -7.56
C LEU A 48 -16.57 0.54 -6.55
N PHE A 49 -17.60 -0.17 -7.01
CA PHE A 49 -18.41 -1.07 -6.18
C PHE A 49 -18.45 -2.48 -6.79
N GLY A 50 -18.49 -3.49 -5.93
CA GLY A 50 -18.58 -4.89 -6.36
C GLY A 50 -18.03 -5.86 -5.33
N PRO A 51 -18.27 -7.17 -5.53
CA PRO A 51 -17.73 -8.22 -4.66
C PRO A 51 -16.22 -8.38 -4.77
N SER A 52 -15.61 -7.82 -5.82
CA SER A 52 -14.17 -7.89 -6.06
C SER A 52 -13.65 -6.55 -6.56
N LEU A 53 -12.66 -5.98 -5.87
CA LEU A 53 -12.19 -4.62 -6.13
C LEU A 53 -10.66 -4.48 -6.06
N PRO A 54 -10.09 -3.59 -6.89
CA PRO A 54 -8.71 -3.17 -6.73
C PRO A 54 -8.58 -2.20 -5.53
N ILE A 55 -7.88 -2.61 -4.47
CA ILE A 55 -7.64 -1.81 -3.27
C ILE A 55 -6.13 -1.68 -3.04
N LEU A 56 -5.60 -0.46 -3.05
CA LEU A 56 -4.17 -0.16 -2.85
C LEU A 56 -3.23 -0.94 -3.79
N GLY A 57 -3.70 -1.26 -5.01
CA GLY A 57 -2.94 -2.06 -5.98
C GLY A 57 -2.94 -3.56 -5.71
N TYR A 58 -3.87 -4.05 -4.86
CA TYR A 58 -4.20 -5.46 -4.68
C TYR A 58 -5.60 -5.76 -5.17
N HIS A 59 -5.88 -7.01 -5.48
CA HIS A 59 -7.22 -7.46 -5.83
C HIS A 59 -7.84 -8.16 -4.61
N VAL A 60 -8.89 -7.56 -4.06
CA VAL A 60 -9.61 -8.04 -2.89
C VAL A 60 -10.92 -8.66 -3.34
N ASP A 61 -11.12 -9.94 -3.03
CA ASP A 61 -12.35 -10.67 -3.29
C ASP A 61 -13.09 -10.89 -1.97
N ALA A 62 -14.23 -10.22 -1.80
CA ALA A 62 -15.06 -10.29 -0.61
C ALA A 62 -15.88 -11.59 -0.53
N ASN A 63 -16.18 -12.24 -1.67
CA ASN A 63 -16.88 -13.52 -1.68
C ASN A 63 -15.94 -14.65 -1.22
N ALA A 64 -14.73 -14.68 -1.77
CA ALA A 64 -13.70 -15.63 -1.37
C ALA A 64 -13.02 -15.25 -0.05
N MET A 65 -13.19 -14.01 0.42
CA MET A 65 -12.47 -13.43 1.57
C MET A 65 -10.95 -13.53 1.42
N THR A 66 -10.44 -13.23 0.22
CA THR A 66 -9.00 -13.31 -0.11
C THR A 66 -8.47 -12.00 -0.70
N VAL A 67 -7.17 -11.81 -0.57
CA VAL A 67 -6.41 -10.73 -1.20
C VAL A 67 -5.30 -11.35 -2.05
N LYS A 68 -5.20 -10.91 -3.30
CA LYS A 68 -4.11 -11.33 -4.20
C LYS A 68 -3.40 -10.14 -4.82
N VAL A 69 -2.14 -10.34 -5.21
CA VAL A 69 -1.49 -9.42 -6.15
C VAL A 69 -2.16 -9.60 -7.52
N PRO A 70 -2.57 -8.52 -8.21
CA PRO A 70 -3.12 -8.61 -9.57
C PRO A 70 -2.15 -9.35 -10.48
N ASP A 71 -2.66 -10.23 -11.34
CA ASP A 71 -1.83 -11.16 -12.11
C ASP A 71 -0.86 -10.41 -13.04
N GLU A 72 -1.26 -9.26 -13.60
CA GLU A 72 -0.38 -8.39 -14.37
C GLU A 72 0.77 -7.80 -13.54
N LYS A 73 0.47 -7.32 -12.33
CA LYS A 73 1.49 -6.77 -11.41
C LYS A 73 2.45 -7.87 -10.98
N LYS A 74 1.93 -9.05 -10.70
CA LYS A 74 2.70 -10.25 -10.37
C LYS A 74 3.65 -10.62 -11.51
N ALA A 75 3.15 -10.70 -12.75
CA ALA A 75 3.94 -11.00 -13.94
C ALA A 75 5.08 -9.98 -14.14
N LYS A 76 4.77 -8.68 -14.06
CA LYS A 76 5.78 -7.61 -14.17
C LYS A 76 6.87 -7.71 -13.10
N VAL A 77 6.50 -8.01 -11.86
CA VAL A 77 7.49 -8.18 -10.77
C VAL A 77 8.34 -9.44 -10.97
N VAL A 78 7.74 -10.54 -11.42
CA VAL A 78 8.47 -11.78 -11.75
C VAL A 78 9.45 -11.53 -12.89
N GLU A 79 9.02 -10.88 -13.97
CA GLU A 79 9.89 -10.51 -15.10
C GLU A 79 11.04 -9.60 -14.65
N LEU A 80 10.75 -8.60 -13.81
CA LEU A 80 11.76 -7.72 -13.24
C LEU A 80 12.77 -8.50 -12.38
N LEU A 81 12.31 -9.44 -11.55
CA LEU A 81 13.21 -10.28 -10.77
C LEU A 81 14.09 -11.16 -11.67
N ARG A 82 13.52 -11.84 -12.66
CA ARG A 82 14.25 -12.74 -13.57
C ARG A 82 15.30 -11.99 -14.40
N SER A 83 14.95 -10.82 -14.93
CA SER A 83 15.87 -9.99 -15.72
C SER A 83 17.01 -9.36 -14.90
N ASN A 84 16.85 -9.31 -13.58
CA ASN A 84 17.86 -8.78 -12.65
C ASN A 84 18.58 -9.86 -11.83
N ALA A 85 18.20 -11.13 -11.98
CA ALA A 85 18.80 -12.27 -11.29
C ALA A 85 20.09 -12.79 -11.98
N HIS A 86 20.92 -11.89 -12.51
CA HIS A 86 22.14 -12.25 -13.22
C HIS A 86 23.38 -11.78 -12.44
N ALA A 87 24.12 -12.74 -11.87
CA ALA A 87 25.36 -12.43 -11.17
C ALA A 87 26.39 -11.81 -12.12
N GLY A 88 27.09 -10.77 -11.66
CA GLY A 88 28.19 -10.12 -12.38
C GLY A 88 27.79 -9.01 -13.35
N LYS A 89 26.49 -8.84 -13.64
CA LYS A 89 25.99 -7.68 -14.40
C LYS A 89 26.03 -6.42 -13.52
N PRO A 90 26.57 -5.30 -14.02
CA PRO A 90 26.58 -4.04 -13.28
C PRO A 90 25.19 -3.38 -13.36
N TYR A 91 24.72 -2.92 -12.20
CA TYR A 91 23.49 -2.14 -12.04
C TYR A 91 23.79 -0.90 -11.22
N THR A 92 23.09 0.19 -11.50
CA THR A 92 23.10 1.36 -10.63
C THR A 92 22.30 1.08 -9.35
N VAL A 93 22.65 1.76 -8.25
CA VAL A 93 21.86 1.67 -7.01
C VAL A 93 20.41 2.09 -7.26
N ASN A 94 20.15 3.08 -8.12
CA ASN A 94 18.79 3.49 -8.51
C ASN A 94 17.99 2.37 -9.20
N GLU A 95 18.61 1.60 -10.11
CA GLU A 95 17.96 0.45 -10.75
C GLU A 95 17.60 -0.61 -9.70
N LEU A 96 18.53 -0.91 -8.79
CA LEU A 96 18.30 -1.89 -7.72
C LEU A 96 17.26 -1.42 -6.69
N GLN A 97 17.19 -0.11 -6.40
CA GLN A 97 16.15 0.49 -5.58
C GLN A 97 14.77 0.40 -6.25
N SER A 98 14.70 0.61 -7.56
CA SER A 98 13.46 0.43 -8.33
C SER A 98 12.97 -1.02 -8.29
N VAL A 99 13.88 -1.99 -8.43
CA VAL A 99 13.60 -3.41 -8.24
C VAL A 99 13.11 -3.67 -6.81
N ALA A 100 13.83 -3.21 -5.80
CA ALA A 100 13.48 -3.41 -4.40
C ALA A 100 12.11 -2.81 -4.04
N GLY A 101 11.77 -1.63 -4.58
CA GLY A 101 10.47 -1.00 -4.38
C GLY A 101 9.32 -1.76 -5.05
N SER A 102 9.51 -2.17 -6.30
CA SER A 102 8.52 -2.94 -7.06
C SER A 102 8.23 -4.29 -6.38
N VAL A 103 9.30 -4.99 -5.97
CA VAL A 103 9.20 -6.27 -5.26
C VAL A 103 8.60 -6.05 -3.87
N GLY A 104 9.05 -5.04 -3.12
CA GLY A 104 8.52 -4.72 -1.79
C GLY A 104 7.02 -4.41 -1.79
N SER A 105 6.51 -3.78 -2.86
CA SER A 105 5.08 -3.60 -3.06
C SER A 105 4.34 -4.93 -3.23
N ALA A 106 4.89 -5.90 -3.97
CA ALA A 106 4.29 -7.23 -4.08
C ALA A 106 4.40 -8.05 -2.78
N LEU A 107 5.53 -7.96 -2.07
CA LEU A 107 5.82 -8.70 -0.84
C LEU A 107 5.05 -8.19 0.38
N SER A 108 4.36 -7.06 0.29
CA SER A 108 3.56 -6.55 1.41
C SER A 108 2.34 -7.44 1.73
N LEU A 109 1.89 -8.28 0.80
CA LEU A 109 0.95 -9.37 1.09
C LEU A 109 1.61 -10.62 1.68
N TYR A 110 2.93 -10.76 1.54
CA TYR A 110 3.69 -11.94 1.97
C TYR A 110 4.82 -11.54 2.93
N PRO A 111 4.51 -11.21 4.19
CA PRO A 111 5.50 -10.72 5.16
C PRO A 111 6.70 -11.67 5.34
N HIS A 112 6.48 -12.98 5.22
CA HIS A 112 7.50 -14.02 5.35
C HIS A 112 8.57 -14.00 4.25
N LEU A 113 8.32 -13.33 3.12
CA LEU A 113 9.26 -13.22 2.01
C LEU A 113 10.14 -11.98 2.08
N ARG A 114 9.80 -11.00 2.93
CA ARG A 114 10.59 -9.76 3.08
C ARG A 114 12.07 -10.00 3.38
N PRO A 115 12.47 -11.01 4.19
CA PRO A 115 13.87 -11.33 4.40
C PRO A 115 14.64 -11.68 3.12
N GLY A 116 13.96 -12.12 2.05
CA GLY A 116 14.59 -12.40 0.76
C GLY A 116 15.23 -11.18 0.10
N LEU A 117 14.78 -9.96 0.42
CA LEU A 117 15.41 -8.72 -0.09
C LEU A 117 16.58 -8.26 0.76
N ARG A 118 16.86 -8.89 1.92
CA ARG A 118 17.86 -8.41 2.86
C ARG A 118 19.25 -8.26 2.23
N VAL A 119 19.68 -9.29 1.50
CA VAL A 119 20.99 -9.31 0.84
C VAL A 119 21.13 -8.16 -0.17
N LEU A 120 20.03 -7.85 -0.89
CA LEU A 120 20.02 -6.72 -1.83
C LEU A 120 20.14 -5.38 -1.09
N PHE A 121 19.41 -5.20 0.02
CA PHE A 121 19.50 -3.98 0.83
C PHE A 121 20.87 -3.79 1.46
N ASP A 122 21.48 -4.85 1.98
CA ASP A 122 22.82 -4.79 2.57
C ASP A 122 23.87 -4.37 1.53
N GLU A 123 23.75 -4.86 0.28
CA GLU A 123 24.66 -4.45 -0.80
C GLU A 123 24.45 -3.00 -1.24
N MET A 124 23.20 -2.53 -1.31
CA MET A 124 22.89 -1.13 -1.63
C MET A 124 23.37 -0.19 -0.51
N ALA A 125 23.24 -0.59 0.76
CA ALA A 125 23.67 0.20 1.92
C ALA A 125 25.18 0.39 1.99
N ALA A 126 25.96 -0.52 1.39
CA ALA A 126 27.42 -0.43 1.34
C ALA A 126 27.94 0.57 0.28
N GLN A 127 27.07 1.22 -0.51
CA GLN A 127 27.46 2.13 -1.58
C GLN A 127 27.10 3.58 -1.26
N GLU A 128 27.99 4.51 -1.64
CA GLU A 128 27.72 5.94 -1.59
C GLU A 128 27.21 6.41 -2.96
N GLY A 129 26.01 6.98 -2.99
CA GLY A 129 25.41 7.60 -4.19
C GLY A 129 24.56 6.67 -5.08
N GLY A 130 23.43 7.19 -5.57
CA GLY A 130 22.44 6.43 -6.35
C GLY A 130 22.88 5.99 -7.76
N THR A 131 23.90 6.65 -8.32
CA THR A 131 24.42 6.37 -9.67
C THR A 131 25.60 5.39 -9.67
N THR A 132 26.08 5.00 -8.49
CA THR A 132 27.21 4.07 -8.33
C THR A 132 26.84 2.71 -8.90
N LYS A 133 27.69 2.16 -9.77
CA LYS A 133 27.49 0.84 -10.38
C LYS A 133 27.93 -0.25 -9.40
N LEU A 134 26.97 -1.03 -8.92
CA LEU A 134 27.16 -2.23 -8.12
C LEU A 134 27.05 -3.47 -9.01
N ARG A 135 27.96 -4.44 -8.84
CA ARG A 135 27.81 -5.75 -9.46
C ARG A 135 26.96 -6.64 -8.57
N VAL A 136 25.87 -7.16 -9.12
CA VAL A 136 25.02 -8.13 -8.43
C VAL A 136 25.84 -9.37 -8.07
N THR A 137 25.91 -9.70 -6.79
CA THR A 137 26.61 -10.90 -6.33
C THR A 137 25.78 -12.16 -6.56
N LYS A 138 26.42 -13.33 -6.43
CA LYS A 138 25.73 -14.63 -6.51
C LYS A 138 24.62 -14.78 -5.45
N PRO A 139 24.82 -14.38 -4.17
CA PRO A 139 23.75 -14.34 -3.17
C PRO A 139 22.53 -13.52 -3.58
N VAL A 140 22.71 -12.31 -4.12
CA VAL A 140 21.60 -11.47 -4.57
C VAL A 140 20.86 -12.11 -5.73
N ALA A 141 21.58 -12.55 -6.78
CA ALA A 141 20.96 -13.22 -7.93
C ALA A 141 20.14 -14.46 -7.53
N ARG A 142 20.66 -15.27 -6.60
CA ARG A 142 19.93 -16.42 -6.05
C ARG A 142 18.67 -15.99 -5.31
N SER A 143 18.78 -14.98 -4.44
CA SER A 143 17.63 -14.50 -3.67
C SER A 143 16.51 -13.95 -4.57
N LEU A 144 16.87 -13.16 -5.60
CA LEU A 144 15.93 -12.65 -6.59
C LEU A 144 15.26 -13.79 -7.38
N SER A 145 16.01 -14.83 -7.75
CA SER A 145 15.45 -16.01 -8.42
C SER A 145 14.45 -16.74 -7.54
N SER A 146 14.81 -17.00 -6.28
CA SER A 146 13.94 -17.68 -5.33
C SER A 146 12.67 -16.89 -5.00
N LEU A 147 12.76 -15.55 -4.94
CA LEU A 147 11.57 -14.69 -4.82
C LEU A 147 10.68 -14.77 -6.07
N ALA A 148 11.27 -14.85 -7.26
CA ALA A 148 10.51 -15.02 -8.50
C ALA A 148 9.77 -16.36 -8.53
N ASP A 149 10.45 -17.45 -8.19
CA ASP A 149 9.87 -18.79 -8.11
C ASP A 149 8.69 -18.83 -7.14
N PHE A 150 8.83 -18.20 -5.97
CA PHE A 150 7.75 -18.12 -5.01
C PHE A 150 6.57 -17.29 -5.53
N LEU A 151 6.84 -16.07 -6.01
CA LEU A 151 5.77 -15.15 -6.44
C LEU A 151 4.95 -15.72 -7.59
N GLU A 152 5.57 -16.49 -8.49
CA GLU A 152 4.90 -17.17 -9.59
C GLU A 152 3.83 -18.16 -9.10
N HIS A 153 4.09 -18.83 -7.98
CA HIS A 153 3.20 -19.85 -7.39
C HIS A 153 2.44 -19.36 -6.15
N ALA A 154 2.52 -18.06 -5.83
CA ALA A 154 1.99 -17.54 -4.59
C ALA A 154 0.45 -17.61 -4.55
N PRO A 155 -0.15 -18.26 -3.53
CA PRO A 155 -1.59 -18.36 -3.41
C PRO A 155 -2.21 -17.05 -2.92
N PRO A 156 -3.50 -16.81 -3.18
CA PRO A 156 -4.25 -15.73 -2.54
C PRO A 156 -4.19 -15.83 -1.01
N VAL A 157 -4.05 -14.69 -0.34
CA VAL A 157 -3.95 -14.61 1.11
C VAL A 157 -5.35 -14.45 1.72
N PRO A 158 -5.79 -15.32 2.64
CA PRO A 158 -7.09 -15.17 3.29
C PRO A 158 -7.09 -13.96 4.24
N ILE A 159 -8.18 -13.19 4.22
CA ILE A 159 -8.37 -12.03 5.11
C ILE A 159 -8.65 -12.49 6.55
N ARG A 160 -9.31 -13.63 6.71
CA ARG A 160 -9.58 -14.23 8.01
C ARG A 160 -8.57 -15.32 8.31
N HIS A 161 -8.04 -15.30 9.52
CA HIS A 161 -7.25 -16.40 10.06
C HIS A 161 -8.14 -17.63 10.19
N GLN A 162 -8.06 -18.56 9.24
CA GLN A 162 -8.63 -19.89 9.44
C GLN A 162 -7.66 -20.66 10.32
N LYS A 163 -8.08 -21.00 11.56
CA LYS A 163 -7.36 -22.01 12.34
C LYS A 163 -7.38 -23.28 11.51
N GLU A 164 -6.24 -23.63 10.94
CA GLU A 164 -6.06 -24.89 10.28
C GLU A 164 -6.40 -25.99 11.30
N LYS A 165 -7.43 -26.79 11.02
CA LYS A 165 -7.79 -27.93 11.84
C LYS A 165 -6.64 -28.93 11.67
N VAL A 166 -5.65 -28.85 12.54
CA VAL A 166 -4.57 -29.84 12.66
C VAL A 166 -5.26 -31.19 12.78
N ARG A 167 -5.31 -31.93 11.67
CA ARG A 167 -5.76 -33.32 11.68
C ARG A 167 -4.75 -34.03 12.54
N GLY A 168 -5.17 -34.39 13.75
CA GLY A 168 -4.36 -35.10 14.72
C GLY A 168 -3.68 -36.27 14.01
N ILE A 169 -2.35 -36.26 14.03
CA ILE A 169 -1.55 -37.41 13.66
C ILE A 169 -1.97 -38.52 14.64
N GLY A 170 -2.82 -39.43 14.14
CA GLY A 170 -3.25 -40.60 14.88
C GLY A 170 -2.02 -41.36 15.37
N ALA A 171 -2.00 -41.60 16.67
CA ALA A 171 -0.96 -42.35 17.36
C ALA A 171 -0.72 -43.68 16.64
N ARG A 172 0.53 -43.90 16.20
CA ARG A 172 1.03 -45.20 15.79
C ARG A 172 1.38 -45.95 17.07
N THR A 173 0.44 -46.73 17.60
CA THR A 173 0.71 -47.69 18.68
C THR A 173 1.53 -48.85 18.11
N LYS A 174 2.49 -49.29 18.93
CA LYS A 174 3.48 -50.34 18.65
C LYS A 174 2.86 -51.71 18.43
#